data_AF-A0A7Z8L6Z4-F1
#
_entry.id   AF-A0A7Z8L6Z4-F1
#
_cell.length_a   1.000
_cell.length_b   1.000
_cell.length_c   1.000
_cell.angle_alpha   90.00
_cell.angle_beta   90.00
_cell.angle_gamma   90.00
#
_symmetry.space_group_name_H-M   'P 1'
#
loop_
_entity.id
_entity.type
_entity.pdbx_description
1 polymer ?
#
loop_
_entity_poly.entity_id
_entity_poly.type
_entity_poly.pdbx_seq_one_letter_code
_entity_poly.pdbx_strand_id
1 'polypeptide(L)' 'MAQLVVVYWRDIPAQVIVGRGRRAQKVQLSERFEQAIDRCAMKVGARDADAYLAEWRKAAPVEVAGS' A
#
# COMPACT_ATOMS: atom_id res chain seq x y z
N MET A 1 12.89 -6.51 -16.96
CA MET A 1 11.52 -6.25 -16.44
C MET A 1 11.61 -6.01 -14.94
N ALA A 2 10.87 -5.04 -14.42
CA ALA A 2 10.82 -4.75 -13.00
C ALA A 2 9.56 -5.37 -12.37
N GLN A 3 9.62 -5.69 -11.08
CA GLN A 3 8.45 -6.15 -10.33
C GLN A 3 7.80 -4.95 -9.65
N LEU A 4 6.52 -4.72 -9.94
CA LEU A 4 5.68 -3.73 -9.28
C LEU A 4 4.81 -4.40 -8.22
N VAL A 5 4.89 -3.91 -7.00
CA VAL A 5 4.08 -4.37 -5.86
C VAL A 5 3.35 -3.16 -5.29
N VAL A 6 2.03 -3.24 -5.19
CA VAL A 6 1.22 -2.22 -4.54
C VAL A 6 0.87 -2.68 -3.13
N VAL A 7 1.07 -1.79 -2.16
CA VAL A 7 0.71 -1.98 -0.76
C VAL A 7 -0.66 -1.35 -0.54
N TYR A 8 -1.57 -2.11 0.04
CA TYR A 8 -2.93 -1.70 0.35
C TYR A 8 -3.17 -1.74 1.85
N TRP A 9 -4.05 -0.84 2.31
CA TRP A 9 -4.81 -1.01 3.53
C TRP A 9 -6.25 -1.36 3.14
N ARG A 10 -6.72 -2.57 3.48
CA ARG A 10 -7.94 -3.16 2.91
C ARG A 10 -7.93 -3.08 1.38
N ASP A 11 -8.71 -2.18 0.80
CA ASP A 11 -8.83 -1.98 -0.65
C ASP A 11 -8.29 -0.63 -1.14
N ILE A 12 -7.72 0.18 -0.23
CA ILE A 12 -7.18 1.50 -0.53
C ILE A 12 -5.66 1.39 -0.70
N PRO A 13 -5.08 1.76 -1.86
CA PRO A 13 -3.63 1.68 -2.05
C PRO A 13 -2.95 2.80 -1.26
N ALA A 14 -1.80 2.48 -0.67
CA ALA A 14 -1.01 3.41 0.14
C ALA A 14 0.37 3.67 -0.46
N GLN A 15 1.01 2.63 -1.01
CA GLN A 15 2.39 2.72 -1.51
C GLN A 15 2.58 1.83 -2.72
N VAL A 16 3.53 2.21 -3.57
CA VAL A 16 4.00 1.39 -4.70
C VAL A 16 5.48 1.10 -4.50
N ILE A 17 5.86 -0.14 -4.72
CA ILE A 17 7.23 -0.63 -4.63
C ILE A 17 7.61 -1.18 -6.01
N VAL A 18 8.72 -0.70 -6.57
CA VAL A 18 9.24 -1.18 -7.87
C VAL A 18 10.65 -1.72 -7.68
N GLY A 19 10.90 -2.92 -8.20
CA GLY A 19 12.19 -3.61 -8.13
C GLY A 19 12.28 -4.60 -6.97
N ARG A 20 13.50 -5.10 -6.71
CA ARG A 20 13.74 -6.18 -5.73
C ARG A 20 14.91 -5.86 -4.80
N GLY A 21 14.78 -6.30 -3.54
CA GLY A 21 15.84 -6.20 -2.54
C GLY A 21 16.19 -4.75 -2.22
N ARG A 22 17.50 -4.48 -2.04
CA ARG A 22 18.00 -3.15 -1.65
C ARG A 22 17.87 -2.07 -2.73
N ARG A 23 17.63 -2.46 -3.99
CA ARG A 23 17.44 -1.53 -5.11
C ARG A 23 15.97 -1.18 -5.37
N ALA A 24 15.06 -1.69 -4.55
CA ALA A 24 13.65 -1.38 -4.71
C ALA A 24 13.38 0.09 -4.38
N GLN A 25 12.73 0.80 -5.29
CA GLN A 25 12.17 2.11 -4.99
C GLN A 25 10.80 1.95 -4.33
N LYS A 26 10.53 2.81 -3.35
CA LYS A 26 9.25 2.85 -2.63
C LYS A 26 8.71 4.26 -2.74
N VAL A 27 7.49 4.39 -3.24
CA VAL A 27 6.81 5.67 -3.39
C VAL A 27 5.51 5.61 -2.59
N GLN A 28 5.35 6.54 -1.64
CA GLN A 28 4.07 6.76 -0.99
C GLN A 28 3.14 7.48 -1.96
N LEU A 29 1.87 7.07 -2.00
CA LEU A 29 0.87 7.75 -2.81
C LEU A 29 0.48 9.09 -2.19
N SER A 30 -0.24 9.91 -2.96
CA SER A 30 -0.65 11.24 -2.51
C SER A 30 -1.51 11.19 -1.25
N GLU A 31 -1.50 12.30 -0.51
CA GLU A 31 -2.21 12.48 0.76
C GLU A 31 -3.70 12.10 0.70
N ARG A 32 -4.34 12.24 -0.47
CA ARG A 32 -5.74 11.83 -0.68
C ARG A 32 -5.97 10.34 -0.32
N PHE A 33 -5.00 9.47 -0.58
CA PHE A 33 -5.11 8.06 -0.23
C PHE A 33 -5.00 7.82 1.28
N GLU A 34 -4.09 8.52 1.95
CA GLU A 34 -3.95 8.49 3.40
C GLU A 34 -5.22 8.96 4.10
N GLN A 35 -5.78 10.10 3.68
CA GLN A 35 -7.05 10.59 4.21
C GLN A 35 -8.22 9.61 3.98
N ALA A 36 -8.20 8.85 2.87
CA ALA A 36 -9.21 7.83 2.61
C ALA A 36 -9.06 6.63 3.55
N ILE A 37 -7.82 6.21 3.85
CA ILE A 37 -7.50 5.18 4.85
C ILE A 37 -7.99 5.64 6.23
N ASP A 38 -7.64 6.85 6.64
CA ASP A 38 -8.03 7.40 7.95
C ASP A 38 -9.55 7.46 8.11
N ARG A 39 -10.26 8.00 7.11
CA ARG A 39 -11.73 8.06 7.13
C ARG A 39 -12.35 6.66 7.20
N CYS A 40 -11.78 5.69 6.51
CA CYS A 40 -12.27 4.32 6.53
C CYS A 40 -12.01 3.67 7.90
N ALA A 41 -10.80 3.79 8.43
CA ALA A 41 -10.42 3.29 9.75
C ALA A 41 -11.32 3.87 10.86
N MET A 42 -11.56 5.19 10.82
CA MET A 42 -12.46 5.86 11.76
C MET A 42 -13.91 5.37 11.64
N LYS A 43 -14.40 5.13 10.42
CA LYS A 43 -15.78 4.67 10.18
C LYS A 43 -16.00 3.23 10.65
N VAL A 44 -15.02 2.35 10.45
CA VAL A 44 -15.13 0.93 10.84
C VAL A 44 -14.79 0.69 12.31
N GLY A 45 -14.48 1.76 13.05
CA GLY A 45 -14.13 1.65 14.47
C GLY A 45 -12.83 0.88 14.72
N ALA A 46 -11.92 0.85 13.75
CA ALA A 46 -10.57 0.28 13.90
C ALA A 46 -9.71 1.21 14.77
N ARG A 47 -10.16 1.44 16.00
CA ARG A 47 -9.49 2.27 17.02
C ARG A 47 -8.42 1.48 17.75
N ASP A 48 -8.56 0.16 17.81
CA ASP A 48 -7.50 -0.72 18.25
C ASP A 48 -6.48 -0.81 17.12
N ALA A 49 -5.28 -0.26 17.37
CA ALA A 49 -4.19 -0.17 16.40
C ALA A 49 -3.84 -1.54 15.76
N ASP A 50 -4.15 -2.65 16.45
CA ASP A 50 -3.99 -4.00 15.93
C ASP A 50 -4.92 -4.31 14.74
N ALA A 51 -6.18 -3.85 14.78
CA ALA A 51 -7.11 -4.02 13.65
C ALA A 51 -6.68 -3.14 12.46
N TYR A 52 -6.09 -1.98 12.72
CA TYR A 52 -5.53 -1.13 11.68
C TYR A 52 -4.31 -1.77 11.02
N LEU A 53 -3.42 -2.39 11.80
CA LEU A 53 -2.20 -3.02 11.32
C LEU A 53 -2.44 -4.39 10.64
N ALA A 54 -3.48 -5.11 11.04
CA ALA A 54 -3.83 -6.42 10.49
C ALA A 54 -4.30 -6.37 9.02
N GLU A 55 -4.87 -5.24 8.58
CA GLU A 55 -5.48 -5.10 7.25
C GLU A 55 -4.49 -4.69 6.14
N TRP A 56 -3.21 -4.58 6.48
CA TRP A 56 -2.17 -4.26 5.51
C TRP A 56 -1.81 -5.48 4.66
N ARG A 57 -1.92 -5.33 3.34
CA ARG A 57 -1.58 -6.39 2.38
C ARG A 57 -0.72 -5.89 1.23
N LYS A 58 0.16 -6.75 0.75
CA LYS A 58 0.90 -6.54 -0.51
C LYS A 58 0.19 -7.31 -1.61
N ALA A 59 -0.08 -6.65 -2.74
CA ALA A 59 -0.57 -7.35 -3.91
C ALA A 59 0.50 -8.29 -4.49
N ALA A 60 0.05 -9.24 -5.30
CA ALA A 60 0.93 -10.07 -6.09
C ALA A 60 1.82 -9.18 -6.98
N PRO A 61 3.13 -9.48 -7.09
CA PRO A 61 4.02 -8.74 -7.96
C PRO A 61 3.56 -8.81 -9.41
N VAL A 62 3.51 -7.66 -10.08
CA VAL A 62 3.22 -7.56 -11.51
C VAL A 62 4.52 -7.24 -12.24
N GLU A 63 4.83 -7.99 -13.30
CA GLU A 63 5.97 -7.65 -14.15
C GLU A 63 5.62 -6.46 -15.03
N VAL A 64 6.50 -5.45 -15.02
CA VAL A 64 6.38 -4.26 -15.86
C VAL A 64 7.64 -4.07 -16.69
N ALA A 65 7.45 -3.65 -17.94
CA ALA A 65 8.57 -3.24 -18.78
C ALA A 65 9.19 -1.97 -18.19
N GLY A 66 10.52 -1.96 -18.06
CA GLY A 66 11.25 -0.71 -17.81
C GLY A 66 11.38 0.02 -19.14
N SER A 67 11.10 1.32 -19.14
CA SER A 67 11.32 2.23 -20.27
C SER A 67 12.81 2.51 -20.48
#